data_AF-A0AAW4BI65-F1
#
_entry.id   AF-A0AAW4BI65-F1
#
_cell.length_a   1.000
_cell.length_b   1.000
_cell.length_c   1.000
_cell.angle_alpha   90.00
_cell.angle_beta   90.00
_cell.angle_gamma   90.00
#
_symmetry.space_group_name_H-M   'P 1'
#
loop_
_entity.id
_entity.type
_entity.pdbx_description
1 polymer ?
#
loop_
_entity_poly.entity_id
_entity_poly.type
_entity_poly.pdbx_seq_one_letter_code
_entity_poly.pdbx_strand_id
1 'polypeptide(L)'
;ASEKVDTFKAQPSGTNLNVLFGHNALTQAPLNWEPTNTAKFMNTNTGIIGTMGTGKTQFTKSVITQLYRNQADNVNSASIGMLIFDYKSDYVDDKFQQATAGKKFNLHKLPYNPLSLFGDTPMLPVHTARGFSETMGKAFNLGQKQQLRLRKLVGEAYELAGIRKADPSSWTKAAPTIADVWALFIETEPDEDSLYAALESLYELEIFEDDNTKCMSLYDLVDGITVVELAGYPSEIQNLV
;
A
#
# COMPACT_ATOMS: atom_id res chain seq x y z
N ALA A 1 46.33 22.92 -19.42
CA ALA A 1 45.20 22.34 -20.16
C ALA A 1 44.49 21.38 -19.21
N SER A 2 43.32 21.74 -18.73
CA SER A 2 42.43 20.87 -17.96
C SER A 2 41.04 21.04 -18.53
N GLU A 3 40.63 20.09 -19.37
CA GLU A 3 39.25 19.96 -19.84
C GLU A 3 38.32 19.77 -18.65
N LYS A 4 37.36 20.67 -18.49
CA LYS A 4 36.21 20.44 -17.63
C LYS A 4 35.22 19.60 -18.44
N VAL A 5 34.94 18.41 -17.93
CA VAL A 5 33.85 17.54 -18.36
C VAL A 5 32.55 18.26 -18.03
N ASP A 6 31.83 18.74 -19.05
CA ASP A 6 30.47 19.22 -18.91
C ASP A 6 29.54 18.01 -18.67
N THR A 7 29.07 17.89 -17.43
CA THR A 7 27.98 17.00 -17.09
C THR A 7 26.69 17.58 -17.66
N PHE A 8 26.06 16.85 -18.58
CA PHE A 8 24.71 17.13 -19.05
C PHE A 8 23.74 17.16 -17.85
N LYS A 9 23.38 18.37 -17.40
CA LYS A 9 22.17 18.57 -16.60
C LYS A 9 20.99 18.64 -17.56
N ALA A 10 20.11 17.65 -17.50
CA ALA A 10 18.81 17.75 -18.13
C ALA A 10 18.12 19.03 -17.61
N GLN A 11 17.75 19.94 -18.52
CA GLN A 11 16.90 21.08 -18.17
C GLN A 11 15.50 20.55 -17.88
N PRO A 12 14.90 20.85 -16.71
CA PRO A 12 13.50 20.53 -16.46
C PRO A 12 12.63 21.32 -17.44
N SER A 13 11.62 20.68 -18.01
CA SER A 13 10.55 21.36 -18.74
C SER A 13 9.99 22.46 -17.83
N GLY A 14 9.81 23.68 -18.35
CA GLY A 14 9.40 24.86 -17.58
C GLY A 14 7.95 24.82 -17.07
N THR A 15 7.31 23.66 -17.00
CA THR A 15 5.91 23.45 -16.64
C THR A 15 5.83 22.52 -15.43
N ASN A 16 5.36 23.04 -14.30
CA ASN A 16 5.04 22.21 -13.15
C ASN A 16 3.90 21.24 -13.50
N LEU A 17 3.86 20.08 -12.85
CA LEU A 17 2.70 19.19 -12.86
C LEU A 17 1.44 19.97 -12.47
N ASN A 18 0.43 19.94 -13.34
CA ASN A 18 -0.82 20.66 -13.17
C ASN A 18 -2.02 19.70 -13.21
N VAL A 19 -2.99 19.94 -12.32
CA VAL A 19 -4.28 19.24 -12.29
C VAL A 19 -5.39 20.29 -12.28
N LEU A 20 -6.28 20.27 -13.27
CA LEU A 20 -7.45 21.14 -13.33
C LEU A 20 -8.52 20.62 -12.36
N PHE A 21 -8.81 21.40 -11.32
CA PHE A 21 -9.90 21.10 -10.38
C PHE A 21 -11.25 21.59 -10.90
N GLY A 22 -11.26 22.66 -11.69
CA GLY A 22 -12.48 23.22 -12.24
C GLY A 22 -12.27 24.66 -12.67
N HIS A 23 -13.35 25.43 -12.69
CA HIS A 23 -13.33 26.83 -13.08
C HIS A 23 -13.94 27.71 -12.00
N ASN A 24 -13.41 28.91 -11.85
CA ASN A 24 -13.99 29.93 -10.99
C ASN A 24 -15.42 30.25 -11.46
N ALA A 25 -16.38 30.26 -10.54
CA ALA A 25 -17.80 30.42 -10.88
C ALA A 25 -18.13 31.75 -11.56
N LEU A 26 -17.40 32.83 -11.26
CA LEU A 26 -17.65 34.17 -11.79
C LEU A 26 -16.84 34.45 -13.06
N THR A 27 -15.54 34.17 -13.02
CA THR A 27 -14.62 34.55 -14.10
C THR A 27 -14.46 33.47 -15.15
N GLN A 28 -14.92 32.25 -14.88
CA GLN A 28 -14.66 31.05 -15.69
C GLN A 28 -13.16 30.74 -15.86
N ALA A 29 -12.29 31.37 -15.06
CA ALA A 29 -10.85 31.10 -15.09
C ALA A 29 -10.55 29.70 -14.51
N PRO A 30 -9.59 28.95 -15.09
CA PRO A 30 -9.23 27.63 -14.59
C PRO A 30 -8.63 27.70 -13.18
N LEU A 31 -9.03 26.78 -12.32
CA LEU A 31 -8.47 26.55 -11.00
C LEU A 31 -7.57 25.30 -11.08
N ASN A 32 -6.27 25.53 -11.14
CA ASN A 32 -5.26 24.47 -11.22
C ASN A 32 -4.61 24.23 -9.87
N TRP A 33 -4.39 22.95 -9.57
CA TRP A 33 -3.55 22.48 -8.47
C TRP A 33 -2.18 22.06 -8.99
N GLU A 34 -1.13 22.49 -8.28
CA GLU A 34 0.28 22.22 -8.63
C GLU A 34 0.92 21.39 -7.52
N PRO A 35 0.69 20.07 -7.46
CA PRO A 35 1.10 19.23 -6.32
C PRO A 35 2.59 19.26 -6.04
N THR A 36 3.43 19.48 -7.05
CA THR A 36 4.89 19.47 -6.93
C THR A 36 5.49 20.87 -6.75
N ASN A 37 4.67 21.92 -6.75
CA ASN A 37 5.13 23.29 -6.57
C ASN A 37 5.20 23.65 -5.08
N THR A 38 6.37 23.43 -4.49
CA THR A 38 6.63 23.72 -3.07
C THR A 38 6.59 25.21 -2.71
N ALA A 39 6.69 26.12 -3.69
CA ALA A 39 6.50 27.55 -3.45
C ALA A 39 5.01 27.91 -3.24
N LYS A 40 4.09 27.07 -3.70
CA LYS A 40 2.63 27.26 -3.54
C LYS A 40 2.02 26.34 -2.49
N PHE A 41 2.47 25.08 -2.42
CA PHE A 41 1.90 24.05 -1.56
C PHE A 41 2.98 23.35 -0.75
N MET A 42 2.89 23.43 0.58
CA MET A 42 3.82 22.76 1.50
C MET A 42 3.47 21.28 1.72
N ASN A 43 2.22 20.89 1.43
CA ASN A 43 1.71 19.52 1.58
C ASN A 43 0.65 19.25 0.50
N THR A 44 0.66 18.04 -0.07
CA THR A 44 -0.28 17.57 -1.09
C THR A 44 -1.50 16.83 -0.52
N ASN A 45 -1.56 16.62 0.79
CA ASN A 45 -2.69 16.01 1.47
C ASN A 45 -3.99 16.75 1.11
N THR A 46 -4.91 16.04 0.47
CA THR A 46 -6.15 16.60 -0.08
C THR A 46 -7.36 15.87 0.51
N GLY A 47 -8.32 16.64 1.04
CA GLY A 47 -9.60 16.13 1.51
C GLY A 47 -10.74 16.52 0.57
N ILE A 48 -11.50 15.54 0.09
CA ILE A 48 -12.66 15.77 -0.79
C ILE A 48 -13.93 15.46 -0.01
N ILE A 49 -14.72 16.50 0.30
CA ILE A 49 -15.92 16.41 1.15
C ILE A 49 -17.14 16.87 0.35
N GLY A 50 -18.27 16.20 0.57
CA GLY A 50 -19.53 16.52 -0.09
C GLY A 50 -20.61 15.48 0.21
N THR A 51 -21.87 15.85 0.08
CA THR A 51 -23.01 14.93 0.28
C THR A 51 -23.06 13.85 -0.80
N MET A 52 -23.91 12.84 -0.62
CA MET A 52 -24.10 11.79 -1.62
C MET A 52 -24.56 12.40 -2.95
N GLY A 53 -24.02 11.91 -4.08
CA GLY A 53 -24.42 12.38 -5.42
C GLY A 53 -23.74 13.66 -5.91
N THR A 54 -22.89 14.33 -5.12
CA THR A 54 -22.23 15.59 -5.53
C THR A 54 -21.01 15.41 -6.44
N GLY A 55 -20.81 14.23 -7.01
CA GLY A 55 -19.72 13.97 -7.95
C GLY A 55 -18.32 13.75 -7.35
N LYS A 56 -18.20 13.48 -6.04
CA LYS A 56 -16.90 13.22 -5.37
C LYS A 56 -16.05 12.17 -6.11
N THR A 57 -16.62 11.00 -6.38
CA THR A 57 -15.93 9.91 -7.10
C THR A 57 -15.47 10.36 -8.49
N GLN A 58 -16.30 11.11 -9.22
CA GLN A 58 -15.96 11.60 -10.57
C GLN A 58 -14.85 12.64 -10.53
N PHE A 59 -14.87 13.52 -9.54
CA PHE A 59 -13.80 14.47 -9.29
C PHE A 59 -12.48 13.76 -8.96
N THR A 60 -12.50 12.79 -8.04
CA THR A 60 -11.31 12.01 -7.67
C THR A 60 -10.75 11.25 -8.88
N LYS A 61 -11.60 10.57 -9.67
CA LYS A 61 -11.18 9.90 -10.91
C LYS A 61 -10.50 10.86 -11.88
N SER A 62 -11.06 12.06 -12.05
CA SER A 62 -10.47 13.11 -12.89
C SER A 62 -9.09 13.52 -12.38
N VAL A 63 -8.95 13.78 -11.08
CA VAL A 63 -7.66 14.14 -10.46
C VAL A 63 -6.62 13.05 -10.69
N ILE A 64 -6.95 11.79 -10.41
CA ILE A 64 -6.03 10.65 -10.57
C ILE A 64 -5.64 10.48 -12.04
N THR A 65 -6.60 10.56 -12.96
CA THR A 65 -6.36 10.44 -14.40
C THR A 65 -5.44 11.56 -14.90
N GLN A 66 -5.64 12.79 -14.44
CA GLN A 66 -4.79 13.92 -14.79
C GLN A 66 -3.38 13.78 -14.22
N LEU A 67 -3.24 13.35 -12.97
CA LEU A 67 -1.92 13.07 -12.37
C LEU A 67 -1.16 12.03 -13.20
N TYR A 68 -1.82 10.91 -13.53
CA TYR A 68 -1.21 9.86 -14.34
C TYR A 68 -0.82 10.34 -15.74
N ARG A 69 -1.72 11.05 -16.45
CA ARG A 69 -1.45 11.51 -17.82
C ARG A 69 -0.42 12.61 -17.90
N ASN A 70 -0.38 13.50 -16.91
CA ASN A 70 0.50 14.65 -16.87
C ASN A 70 1.83 14.35 -16.14
N GLN A 71 2.08 13.09 -15.73
CA GLN A 71 3.27 12.71 -14.96
C GLN A 71 4.61 13.02 -15.64
N ALA A 72 4.63 13.25 -16.96
CA ALA A 72 5.82 13.75 -17.65
C ALA A 72 6.32 15.10 -17.11
N ASP A 73 5.41 15.93 -16.59
CA ASP A 73 5.68 17.22 -15.92
C ASP A 73 5.96 17.05 -14.41
N ASN A 74 6.01 15.82 -13.90
CA ASN A 74 6.45 15.56 -12.53
C ASN A 74 7.94 15.90 -12.37
N VAL A 75 8.41 16.03 -11.13
CA VAL A 75 9.81 16.33 -10.83
C VAL A 75 10.69 15.25 -11.46
N ASN A 76 11.65 15.68 -12.31
CA ASN A 76 12.53 14.81 -13.09
C ASN A 76 11.79 13.83 -14.01
N SER A 77 10.54 14.14 -14.41
CA SER A 77 9.66 13.25 -15.18
C SER A 77 9.49 11.86 -14.54
N ALA A 78 9.59 11.78 -13.20
CA ALA A 78 9.42 10.54 -12.48
C ALA A 78 7.97 10.05 -12.57
N SER A 79 7.78 8.74 -12.75
CA SER A 79 6.46 8.12 -12.73
C SER A 79 5.75 8.37 -11.40
N ILE A 80 4.43 8.53 -11.45
CA ILE A 80 3.59 8.70 -10.26
C ILE A 80 2.97 7.36 -9.90
N GLY A 81 3.36 6.84 -8.74
CA GLY A 81 2.73 5.68 -8.11
C GLY A 81 1.54 6.08 -7.24
N MET A 82 0.44 5.33 -7.33
CA MET A 82 -0.75 5.53 -6.51
C MET A 82 -1.39 4.21 -6.10
N LEU A 83 -1.62 4.06 -4.80
CA LEU A 83 -2.39 2.95 -4.24
C LEU A 83 -3.78 3.43 -3.82
N ILE A 84 -4.82 2.78 -4.32
CA ILE A 84 -6.22 3.12 -4.08
C ILE A 84 -6.89 1.94 -3.37
N PHE A 85 -7.34 2.16 -2.14
CA PHE A 85 -8.20 1.23 -1.40
C PHE A 85 -9.67 1.54 -1.71
N ASP A 86 -10.32 0.68 -2.50
CA ASP A 86 -11.66 0.92 -3.04
C ASP A 86 -12.74 0.11 -2.30
N TYR A 87 -13.39 0.77 -1.33
CA TYR A 87 -14.44 0.18 -0.50
C TYR A 87 -15.80 -0.01 -1.20
N LYS A 88 -16.01 0.61 -2.37
CA LYS A 88 -17.33 0.67 -3.02
C LYS A 88 -17.32 0.23 -4.49
N SER A 89 -16.21 -0.34 -4.96
CA SER A 89 -16.00 -0.66 -6.38
C SER A 89 -16.16 0.58 -7.28
N ASP A 90 -15.81 1.75 -6.75
CA ASP A 90 -15.93 3.02 -7.44
C ASP A 90 -14.84 3.17 -8.52
N TYR A 91 -13.68 2.52 -8.42
CA TYR A 91 -12.48 2.73 -9.24
C TYR A 91 -12.07 1.49 -10.05
N VAL A 92 -12.95 0.51 -10.18
CA VAL A 92 -12.66 -0.77 -10.87
C VAL A 92 -13.27 -0.88 -12.28
N ASP A 93 -13.97 0.16 -12.75
CA ASP A 93 -14.60 0.13 -14.07
C ASP A 93 -13.57 0.27 -15.21
N ASP A 94 -13.91 -0.32 -16.37
CA ASP A 94 -13.04 -0.37 -17.54
C ASP A 94 -12.61 1.02 -18.03
N LYS A 95 -13.47 2.05 -17.93
CA LYS A 95 -13.12 3.39 -18.40
C LYS A 95 -12.03 4.00 -17.55
N PHE A 96 -12.11 3.84 -16.23
CA PHE A 96 -11.06 4.31 -15.33
C PHE A 96 -9.76 3.54 -15.56
N GLN A 97 -9.82 2.21 -15.60
CA GLN A 97 -8.64 1.35 -15.80
C GLN A 97 -7.91 1.64 -17.12
N GLN A 98 -8.66 1.81 -18.21
CA GLN A 98 -8.08 2.19 -19.52
C GLN A 98 -7.49 3.60 -19.51
N ALA A 99 -8.11 4.55 -18.79
CA ALA A 99 -7.64 5.92 -18.74
C ALA A 99 -6.35 6.09 -17.93
N THR A 100 -6.07 5.18 -17.00
CA THR A 100 -4.93 5.20 -16.08
C THR A 100 -3.92 4.08 -16.27
N ALA A 101 -4.18 3.16 -17.21
CA ALA A 101 -3.47 1.87 -17.31
C ALA A 101 -3.34 1.17 -15.95
N GLY A 102 -4.42 1.21 -15.17
CA GLY A 102 -4.43 0.75 -13.79
C GLY A 102 -4.30 -0.77 -13.66
N LYS A 103 -3.72 -1.20 -12.55
CA LYS A 103 -3.74 -2.59 -12.08
C LYS A 103 -4.87 -2.74 -11.06
N LYS A 104 -5.61 -3.84 -11.13
CA LYS A 104 -6.68 -4.16 -10.17
C LYS A 104 -6.32 -5.43 -9.42
N PHE A 105 -6.42 -5.38 -8.10
CA PHE A 105 -6.33 -6.52 -7.20
C PHE A 105 -7.62 -6.64 -6.38
N ASN A 106 -8.01 -7.87 -6.07
CA ASN A 106 -8.99 -8.20 -5.05
C ASN A 106 -8.25 -8.75 -3.82
N LEU A 107 -8.97 -9.01 -2.72
CA LEU A 107 -8.38 -9.59 -1.51
C LEU A 107 -8.30 -11.12 -1.60
N HIS A 108 -7.61 -11.61 -2.63
CA HIS A 108 -7.26 -13.02 -2.82
C HIS A 108 -5.88 -13.08 -3.46
N LYS A 109 -4.94 -13.80 -2.83
CA LYS A 109 -3.54 -13.90 -3.24
C LYS A 109 -2.93 -12.54 -3.59
N LEU A 110 -3.12 -11.55 -2.69
CA LEU A 110 -2.42 -10.28 -2.84
C LEU A 110 -0.92 -10.57 -2.95
N PRO A 111 -0.22 -10.04 -3.97
CA PRO A 111 1.16 -10.41 -4.26
C PRO A 111 2.13 -9.68 -3.33
N TYR A 112 1.83 -9.60 -2.05
CA TYR A 112 2.70 -9.03 -1.04
C TYR A 112 2.59 -9.86 0.25
N ASN A 113 3.72 -10.03 0.92
CA ASN A 113 3.76 -10.68 2.23
C ASN A 113 3.93 -9.60 3.33
N PRO A 114 2.96 -9.44 4.26
CA PRO A 114 3.02 -8.44 5.34
C PRO A 114 4.13 -8.68 6.36
N LEU A 115 4.76 -9.86 6.34
CA LEU A 115 5.91 -10.21 7.17
C LEU A 115 7.25 -10.01 6.43
N SER A 116 7.23 -9.47 5.21
CA SER A 116 8.46 -9.12 4.50
C SER A 116 9.25 -8.04 5.26
N LEU A 117 10.58 -8.17 5.26
CA LEU A 117 11.48 -7.26 5.95
C LEU A 117 12.04 -6.22 4.98
N PHE A 118 11.76 -4.94 5.24
CA PHE A 118 12.29 -3.83 4.46
C PHE A 118 12.96 -2.79 5.37
N GLY A 119 14.17 -2.36 4.99
CA GLY A 119 14.97 -1.38 5.72
C GLY A 119 16.07 -2.00 6.58
N ASP A 120 16.65 -1.19 7.45
CA ASP A 120 17.87 -1.46 8.22
C ASP A 120 17.71 -1.17 9.73
N THR A 121 16.48 -0.95 10.19
CA THR A 121 16.20 -0.65 11.60
C THR A 121 16.65 -1.81 12.49
N PRO A 122 17.43 -1.57 13.56
CA PRO A 122 17.82 -2.62 14.50
C PRO A 122 16.61 -3.41 15.01
N MET A 123 16.74 -4.74 15.07
CA MET A 123 15.64 -5.64 15.45
C MET A 123 14.44 -5.61 14.50
N LEU A 124 14.66 -5.38 13.20
CA LEU A 124 13.61 -5.27 12.17
C LEU A 124 12.52 -6.35 12.26
N PRO A 125 12.83 -7.67 12.40
CA PRO A 125 11.79 -8.69 12.52
C PRO A 125 10.85 -8.48 13.72
N VAL A 126 11.37 -7.95 14.83
CA VAL A 126 10.56 -7.66 16.03
C VAL A 126 9.63 -6.47 15.79
N HIS A 127 10.10 -5.45 15.08
CA HIS A 127 9.28 -4.30 14.70
C HIS A 127 8.17 -4.70 13.73
N THR A 128 8.48 -5.47 12.68
CA THR A 128 7.49 -6.00 11.73
C THR A 128 6.46 -6.88 12.44
N ALA A 129 6.89 -7.83 13.27
CA ALA A 129 5.98 -8.69 14.03
C ALA A 129 5.05 -7.90 14.96
N ARG A 130 5.56 -6.83 15.61
CA ARG A 130 4.76 -5.95 16.46
C ARG A 130 3.75 -5.16 15.63
N GLY A 131 4.19 -4.53 14.54
CA GLY A 131 3.31 -3.75 13.66
C GLY A 131 2.17 -4.61 13.12
N PHE A 132 2.47 -5.80 12.60
CA PHE A 132 1.45 -6.75 12.15
C PHE A 132 0.47 -7.13 13.26
N SER A 133 0.97 -7.47 14.46
CA SER A 133 0.12 -7.85 15.59
C SER A 133 -0.79 -6.72 16.08
N GLU A 134 -0.33 -5.46 16.00
CA GLU A 134 -1.10 -4.28 16.36
C GLU A 134 -2.19 -3.99 15.32
N THR A 135 -1.89 -4.14 14.02
CA THR A 135 -2.89 -4.02 12.94
C THR A 135 -3.96 -5.11 13.08
N MET A 136 -3.56 -6.37 13.27
CA MET A 136 -4.47 -7.48 13.56
C MET A 136 -5.32 -7.20 14.82
N GLY A 137 -4.69 -6.66 15.86
CA GLY A 137 -5.37 -6.30 17.10
C GLY A 137 -6.47 -5.25 16.91
N LYS A 138 -6.25 -4.27 16.04
CA LYS A 138 -7.26 -3.25 15.70
C LYS A 138 -8.36 -3.81 14.80
N ALA A 139 -7.99 -4.54 13.76
CA ALA A 139 -8.92 -5.07 12.76
C ALA A 139 -9.88 -6.12 13.36
N PHE A 140 -9.37 -7.03 14.19
CA PHE A 140 -10.14 -8.14 14.78
C PHE A 140 -10.43 -7.96 16.28
N ASN A 141 -10.17 -6.77 16.82
CA ASN A 141 -10.40 -6.45 18.24
C ASN A 141 -9.70 -7.43 19.21
N LEU A 142 -8.45 -7.80 18.94
CA LEU A 142 -7.70 -8.75 19.76
C LEU A 142 -7.24 -8.11 21.08
N GLY A 143 -7.37 -8.85 22.18
CA GLY A 143 -6.85 -8.43 23.48
C GLY A 143 -5.32 -8.45 23.56
N GLN A 144 -4.77 -7.77 24.57
CA GLN A 144 -3.31 -7.66 24.75
C GLN A 144 -2.59 -9.02 24.85
N LYS A 145 -3.24 -10.03 25.46
CA LYS A 145 -2.69 -11.40 25.55
C LYS A 145 -2.64 -12.08 24.18
N GLN A 146 -3.67 -11.92 23.36
CA GLN A 146 -3.74 -12.47 22.00
C GLN A 146 -2.72 -11.80 21.08
N GLN A 147 -2.60 -10.47 21.13
CA GLN A 147 -1.56 -9.74 20.39
C GLN A 147 -0.14 -10.17 20.81
N LEU A 148 0.09 -10.41 22.11
CA LEU A 148 1.37 -10.95 22.58
C LEU A 148 1.62 -12.37 22.05
N ARG A 149 0.60 -13.23 22.03
CA ARG A 149 0.68 -14.59 21.47
C ARG A 149 1.03 -14.54 19.99
N LEU A 150 0.31 -13.76 19.19
CA LEU A 150 0.57 -13.56 17.77
C LEU A 150 1.99 -13.04 17.53
N ARG A 151 2.45 -12.04 18.29
CA ARG A 151 3.81 -11.51 18.14
C ARG A 151 4.89 -12.55 18.42
N LYS A 152 4.69 -13.43 19.42
CA LYS A 152 5.62 -14.52 19.73
C LYS A 152 5.63 -15.56 18.60
N LEU A 153 4.45 -15.93 18.13
CA LEU A 153 4.24 -16.88 17.04
C LEU A 153 4.94 -16.41 15.75
N VAL A 154 4.74 -15.15 15.34
CA VAL A 154 5.43 -14.57 14.18
C VAL A 154 6.96 -14.55 14.40
N GLY A 155 7.41 -14.24 15.62
CA GLY A 155 8.83 -14.31 15.97
C GLY A 155 9.42 -15.70 15.81
N GLU A 156 8.69 -16.74 16.20
CA GLU A 156 9.09 -18.14 16.03
C GLU A 156 9.11 -18.56 14.56
N ALA A 157 8.11 -18.15 13.77
CA ALA A 157 8.08 -18.38 12.33
C ALA A 157 9.31 -17.77 11.62
N TYR A 158 9.77 -16.58 12.02
CA TYR A 158 11.04 -16.01 11.53
C TYR A 158 12.25 -16.88 11.89
N GLU A 159 12.33 -17.34 13.15
CA GLU A 159 13.45 -18.18 13.60
C GLU A 159 13.51 -19.52 12.85
N LEU A 160 12.35 -20.11 12.54
CA LEU A 160 12.21 -21.32 11.69
C LEU A 160 12.60 -21.06 10.24
N ALA A 161 12.28 -19.88 9.69
CA ALA A 161 12.77 -19.41 8.39
C ALA A 161 14.28 -19.06 8.39
N GLY A 162 14.96 -19.21 9.54
CA GLY A 162 16.38 -18.93 9.69
C GLY A 162 16.71 -17.42 9.74
N ILE A 163 15.72 -16.58 9.99
CA ILE A 163 15.85 -15.14 10.20
C ILE A 163 16.08 -14.90 11.70
N ARG A 164 17.26 -14.38 12.04
CA ARG A 164 17.64 -14.09 13.41
C ARG A 164 17.41 -12.61 13.70
N LYS A 165 16.61 -12.31 14.74
CA LYS A 165 16.23 -10.93 15.08
C LYS A 165 17.38 -9.95 15.30
N ALA A 166 18.55 -10.44 15.73
CA ALA A 166 19.73 -9.62 16.03
C ALA A 166 20.85 -9.71 14.97
N ASP A 167 20.62 -10.42 13.86
CA ASP A 167 21.59 -10.58 12.78
C ASP A 167 21.02 -10.04 11.46
N PRO A 168 21.36 -8.80 11.08
CA PRO A 168 20.90 -8.18 9.84
C PRO A 168 21.26 -8.96 8.57
N SER A 169 22.34 -9.76 8.60
CA SER A 169 22.74 -10.55 7.43
C SER A 169 21.73 -11.65 7.08
N SER A 170 20.88 -12.02 8.04
CA SER A 170 19.82 -13.02 7.85
C SER A 170 18.52 -12.45 7.29
N TRP A 171 18.33 -11.13 7.28
CA TRP A 171 17.04 -10.49 6.93
C TRP A 171 16.74 -10.47 5.43
N THR A 172 17.70 -10.89 4.61
CA THR A 172 17.55 -11.07 3.15
C THR A 172 16.91 -12.41 2.78
N LYS A 173 16.75 -13.33 3.75
CA LYS A 173 16.05 -14.60 3.54
C LYS A 173 14.55 -14.36 3.34
N ALA A 174 13.88 -15.30 2.68
CA ALA A 174 12.44 -15.29 2.53
C ALA A 174 11.76 -15.28 3.92
N ALA A 175 10.90 -14.28 4.14
CA ALA A 175 10.11 -14.18 5.35
C ALA A 175 9.03 -15.28 5.41
N PRO A 176 8.60 -15.72 6.61
CA PRO A 176 7.44 -16.59 6.73
C PRO A 176 6.20 -15.92 6.15
N THR A 177 5.30 -16.71 5.60
CA THR A 177 3.99 -16.29 5.09
C THR A 177 2.93 -16.37 6.19
N ILE A 178 1.73 -15.86 5.92
CA ILE A 178 0.60 -16.06 6.84
C ILE A 178 0.22 -17.54 6.95
N ALA A 179 0.39 -18.31 5.87
CA ALA A 179 0.19 -19.76 5.89
C ALA A 179 1.17 -20.47 6.84
N ASP A 180 2.44 -20.05 6.86
CA ASP A 180 3.44 -20.60 7.80
C ASP A 180 3.08 -20.28 9.26
N VAL A 181 2.61 -19.06 9.51
CA VAL A 181 2.15 -18.63 10.85
C VAL A 181 0.91 -19.41 11.28
N TRP A 182 -0.04 -19.65 10.37
CA TRP A 182 -1.22 -20.47 10.63
C TRP A 182 -0.86 -21.93 10.95
N ALA A 183 0.01 -22.54 10.14
CA ALA A 183 0.48 -23.91 10.37
C ALA A 183 1.14 -24.05 11.75
N LEU A 184 2.03 -23.12 12.11
CA LEU A 184 2.65 -23.10 13.42
C LEU A 184 1.63 -22.88 14.56
N PHE A 185 0.59 -22.06 14.31
CA PHE A 185 -0.44 -21.78 15.31
C PHE A 185 -1.28 -23.02 15.62
N ILE A 186 -1.75 -23.73 14.59
CA ILE A 186 -2.67 -24.86 14.75
C ILE A 186 -1.99 -26.06 15.42
N GLU A 187 -0.69 -26.23 15.23
CA GLU A 187 0.13 -27.23 15.94
C GLU A 187 0.13 -27.03 17.46
N THR A 188 -0.19 -25.83 17.96
CA THR A 188 -0.28 -25.57 19.40
C THR A 188 -1.62 -25.98 20.03
N GLU A 189 -2.52 -26.61 19.27
CA GLU A 189 -3.91 -26.92 19.65
C GLU A 189 -4.58 -25.71 20.35
N PRO A 190 -4.65 -24.54 19.68
CA PRO A 190 -5.14 -23.31 20.26
C PRO A 190 -6.65 -23.39 20.57
N ASP A 191 -7.08 -22.68 21.61
CA ASP A 191 -8.50 -22.40 21.81
C ASP A 191 -9.07 -21.61 20.61
N GLU A 192 -10.31 -21.90 20.23
CA GLU A 192 -11.07 -21.21 19.17
C GLU A 192 -11.54 -19.81 19.63
N ASP A 193 -10.59 -18.94 19.95
CA ASP A 193 -10.81 -17.56 20.36
C ASP A 193 -10.76 -16.57 19.17
N SER A 194 -10.81 -15.26 19.45
CA SER A 194 -10.75 -14.25 18.38
C SER A 194 -9.42 -14.22 17.62
N LEU A 195 -8.30 -14.68 18.20
CA LEU A 195 -7.04 -14.82 17.47
C LEU A 195 -7.12 -16.00 16.50
N TYR A 196 -7.73 -17.11 16.93
CA TYR A 196 -8.00 -18.24 16.04
C TYR A 196 -8.83 -17.79 14.84
N ALA A 197 -9.98 -17.19 15.08
CA ALA A 197 -10.87 -16.71 14.01
C ALA A 197 -10.16 -15.72 13.07
N ALA A 198 -9.31 -14.83 13.62
CA ALA A 198 -8.58 -13.86 12.80
C ALA A 198 -7.55 -14.52 11.87
N LEU A 199 -6.74 -15.46 12.37
CA LEU A 199 -5.74 -16.15 11.55
C LEU A 199 -6.38 -17.11 10.56
N GLU A 200 -7.43 -17.84 10.99
CA GLU A 200 -8.23 -18.72 10.13
C GLU A 200 -8.84 -17.93 8.97
N SER A 201 -9.44 -16.77 9.24
CA SER A 201 -10.03 -15.93 8.20
C SER A 201 -9.01 -15.48 7.15
N LEU A 202 -7.77 -15.15 7.56
CA LEU A 202 -6.72 -14.78 6.59
C LEU A 202 -6.22 -15.97 5.77
N TYR A 203 -6.14 -17.14 6.40
CA TYR A 203 -5.70 -18.37 5.78
C TYR A 203 -6.73 -18.90 4.79
N GLU A 204 -7.98 -19.09 5.21
CA GLU A 204 -9.06 -19.67 4.40
C GLU A 204 -9.48 -18.77 3.23
N LEU A 205 -9.45 -17.44 3.43
CA LEU A 205 -9.69 -16.49 2.33
C LEU A 205 -8.46 -16.30 1.44
N GLU A 206 -7.32 -16.89 1.81
CA GLU A 206 -6.03 -16.75 1.12
C GLU A 206 -5.69 -15.29 0.79
N ILE A 207 -5.87 -14.38 1.75
CA ILE A 207 -5.78 -12.92 1.50
C ILE A 207 -4.43 -12.53 0.91
N PHE A 208 -3.35 -13.10 1.44
CA PHE A 208 -1.98 -12.85 1.01
C PHE A 208 -1.40 -14.07 0.30
N GLU A 209 -0.49 -13.82 -0.64
CA GLU A 209 0.27 -14.86 -1.32
C GLU A 209 1.10 -15.71 -0.33
N ASP A 210 1.03 -17.03 -0.49
CA ASP A 210 1.75 -18.02 0.31
C ASP A 210 3.04 -18.51 -0.36
N ASP A 211 3.21 -18.24 -1.66
CA ASP A 211 4.45 -18.47 -2.39
C ASP A 211 5.29 -17.19 -2.47
N ASN A 212 6.36 -17.13 -1.68
CA ASN A 212 7.30 -16.00 -1.68
C ASN A 212 7.90 -15.68 -3.06
N THR A 213 7.90 -16.61 -4.04
CA THR A 213 8.38 -16.34 -5.40
C THR A 213 7.41 -15.53 -6.25
N LYS A 214 6.14 -15.44 -5.84
CA LYS A 214 5.09 -14.65 -6.46
C LYS A 214 4.83 -13.33 -5.73
N CYS A 215 5.42 -13.16 -4.55
CA CYS A 215 5.42 -11.89 -3.83
C CYS A 215 6.28 -10.84 -4.54
N MET A 216 5.79 -9.60 -4.56
CA MET A 216 6.53 -8.43 -5.00
C MET A 216 6.70 -7.43 -3.85
N SER A 217 7.62 -6.48 -4.00
CA SER A 217 7.77 -5.42 -2.99
C SER A 217 6.57 -4.46 -3.05
N LEU A 218 6.27 -3.80 -1.94
CA LEU A 218 5.25 -2.74 -1.94
C LEU A 218 5.60 -1.62 -2.92
N TYR A 219 6.88 -1.34 -3.16
CA TYR A 219 7.31 -0.36 -4.15
C TYR A 219 6.94 -0.76 -5.58
N ASP A 220 7.10 -2.03 -5.92
CA ASP A 220 6.72 -2.55 -7.24
C ASP A 220 5.19 -2.63 -7.39
N LEU A 221 4.48 -2.91 -6.29
CA LEU A 221 3.02 -2.93 -6.27
C LEU A 221 2.43 -1.55 -6.58
N VAL A 222 3.09 -0.47 -6.14
CA VAL A 222 2.65 0.91 -6.38
C VAL A 222 3.28 1.56 -7.62
N ASP A 223 3.94 0.78 -8.49
CA ASP A 223 4.40 1.29 -9.78
C ASP A 223 3.20 1.49 -10.73
N GLY A 224 2.82 2.76 -10.90
CA GLY A 224 1.62 3.21 -11.61
C GLY A 224 0.39 3.31 -10.72
N ILE A 225 -0.80 3.22 -11.33
CA ILE A 225 -2.06 3.26 -10.59
C ILE A 225 -2.48 1.84 -10.21
N THR A 226 -2.59 1.56 -8.93
CA THR A 226 -3.00 0.26 -8.38
C THR A 226 -4.26 0.44 -7.54
N VAL A 227 -5.29 -0.36 -7.85
CA VAL A 227 -6.57 -0.38 -7.15
C VAL A 227 -6.71 -1.71 -6.42
N VAL A 228 -6.88 -1.67 -5.10
CA VAL A 228 -7.25 -2.81 -4.27
C VAL A 228 -8.74 -2.71 -4.00
N GLU A 229 -9.52 -3.59 -4.62
CA GLU A 229 -10.97 -3.66 -4.43
C GLU A 229 -11.29 -4.38 -3.11
N LEU A 230 -11.85 -3.63 -2.17
CA LEU A 230 -12.23 -4.10 -0.84
C LEU A 230 -13.71 -4.47 -0.74
N ALA A 231 -14.52 -4.11 -1.73
CA ALA A 231 -15.95 -4.37 -1.73
C ALA A 231 -16.25 -5.88 -1.68
N GLY A 232 -17.25 -6.26 -0.89
CA GLY A 232 -17.67 -7.66 -0.75
C GLY A 232 -16.92 -8.48 0.29
N TYR A 233 -15.86 -7.92 0.91
CA TYR A 233 -15.12 -8.57 1.99
C TYR A 233 -15.62 -8.16 3.38
N PRO A 234 -15.41 -9.00 4.43
CA PRO A 234 -15.71 -8.64 5.81
C PRO A 234 -14.97 -7.36 6.24
N SER A 235 -15.61 -6.55 7.08
CA SER A 235 -15.07 -5.25 7.52
C SER A 235 -13.70 -5.36 8.19
N GLU A 236 -13.47 -6.44 8.90
CA GLU A 236 -12.24 -6.79 9.60
C GLU A 236 -11.09 -6.97 8.61
N ILE A 237 -11.36 -7.65 7.49
CA ILE A 237 -10.40 -7.84 6.40
C ILE A 237 -10.15 -6.52 5.68
N GLN A 238 -11.20 -5.73 5.41
CA GLN A 238 -11.07 -4.40 4.80
C GLN A 238 -10.28 -3.40 5.67
N ASN A 239 -10.27 -3.58 6.99
CA ASN A 239 -9.54 -2.74 7.94
C ASN A 239 -8.11 -3.23 8.17
N LEU A 240 -7.82 -4.50 7.88
CA LEU A 240 -6.48 -5.07 7.98
C LEU A 240 -5.60 -4.65 6.82
N VAL A 241 -6.14 -4.73 5.60
CA VAL A 241 -5.46 -4.43 4.32
C VAL A 241 -5.36 -2.94 4.11
#